data_AF-A0A3N4S7L2-F1
#
_entry.id   AF-A0A3N4S7L2-F1
#
_cell.length_a   1.000
_cell.length_b   1.000
_cell.length_c   1.000
_cell.angle_alpha   90.00
_cell.angle_beta   90.00
_cell.angle_gamma   90.00
#
_symmetry.space_group_name_H-M   'P 1'
#
loop_
_entity.id
_entity.type
_entity.pdbx_description
1 polymer ?
#
loop_
_entity_poly.entity_id
_entity_poly.type
_entity_poly.pdbx_seq_one_letter_code
_entity_poly.pdbx_strand_id
1 'polypeptide(L)'
;MDWYPEADEDLLIRTAAKFATGISPAVAGSRWFRDLDRNDIQQELQDWPVGPSYALRTTGDRVARRTGRAFAVGIPLIANIIANIGGAAGSPFGDVPVRGRPEEPENEVEDFPVMWAAPDTLARTVPWQLDPARRPKGYATDLALTSRRLLFLGTKTGTLDKADVLAEFPRDSLAGARRMTYSDAEADVRLSFADQSWIRLFTGNPDSAERLCQLLSGTVHTVSESELSPGQSARLTRFLTELPDRSQPPVITRLRSGIVMVEVSVPSKAARDVHETHSILMGPSGEAAAPKPGDL
;
A
#
# COMPACT_ATOMS: atom_id res chain seq x y z
N MET A 1 5.17 10.53 12.80
CA MET A 1 3.76 10.60 12.35
C MET A 1 3.29 11.90 12.98
N ASP A 2 2.80 12.87 12.21
CA ASP A 2 1.37 13.20 12.34
C ASP A 2 0.89 14.10 11.20
N TRP A 3 0.02 13.55 10.36
CA TRP A 3 -0.86 14.29 9.48
C TRP A 3 -2.25 13.73 9.72
N TYR A 4 -3.23 14.63 9.84
CA TYR A 4 -4.63 14.31 10.07
C TYR A 4 -5.48 15.08 9.07
N PRO A 5 -6.60 14.49 8.63
CA PRO A 5 -7.53 15.18 7.76
C PRO A 5 -8.18 16.39 8.47
N GLU A 6 -8.81 17.25 7.69
CA GLU A 6 -9.64 18.33 8.23
C GLU A 6 -10.86 17.76 8.98
N ALA A 7 -11.49 18.57 9.84
CA ALA A 7 -12.56 18.10 10.74
C ALA A 7 -13.80 17.55 10.01
N ASP A 8 -13.96 17.86 8.73
CA ASP A 8 -15.04 17.45 7.85
C ASP A 8 -14.57 16.46 6.76
N GLU A 9 -13.39 15.86 6.94
CA GLU A 9 -12.76 14.90 6.04
C GLU A 9 -12.41 13.62 6.82
N ASP A 10 -12.85 12.46 6.31
CA ASP A 10 -12.62 11.18 6.96
C ASP A 10 -11.38 10.51 6.39
N LEU A 11 -10.46 10.05 7.25
CA LEU A 11 -9.35 9.18 6.85
C LEU A 11 -9.88 7.75 6.65
N LEU A 12 -9.81 7.23 5.43
CA LEU A 12 -10.33 5.91 5.07
C LEU A 12 -9.28 4.82 5.18
N ILE A 13 -8.03 5.11 4.79
CA ILE A 13 -6.88 4.23 4.96
C ILE A 13 -5.60 5.06 4.95
N ARG A 14 -4.63 4.68 5.79
CA ARG A 14 -3.23 5.09 5.68
C ARG A 14 -2.35 3.85 5.62
N THR A 15 -1.51 3.75 4.59
CA THR A 15 -0.62 2.60 4.42
C THR A 15 0.73 3.03 3.87
N ALA A 16 1.76 2.19 4.01
CA ALA A 16 3.06 2.45 3.40
C ALA A 16 2.91 2.55 1.88
N ALA A 17 3.70 3.40 1.22
CA ALA A 17 3.71 3.47 -0.23
C ALA A 17 5.12 3.71 -0.75
N LYS A 18 5.53 2.92 -1.74
CA LYS A 18 6.74 3.12 -2.53
C LYS A 18 6.51 2.54 -3.91
N PHE A 19 7.26 2.95 -4.92
CA PHE A 19 7.21 2.25 -6.20
C PHE A 19 7.53 0.77 -5.99
N ALA A 20 6.70 -0.07 -6.60
CA ALA A 20 6.87 -1.51 -6.62
C ALA A 20 8.25 -1.88 -7.18
N THR A 21 8.67 -3.12 -6.98
CA THR A 21 9.98 -3.59 -7.44
C THR A 21 9.84 -4.90 -8.18
N GLY A 22 10.42 -4.99 -9.37
CA GLY A 22 10.35 -6.21 -10.16
C GLY A 22 10.85 -7.42 -9.37
N ILE A 23 10.09 -8.52 -9.40
CA ILE A 23 10.43 -9.77 -8.72
C ILE A 23 10.89 -10.87 -9.67
N SER A 24 10.48 -10.82 -10.95
CA SER A 24 10.91 -11.80 -11.96
C SER A 24 12.41 -11.71 -12.20
N PRO A 25 13.13 -12.83 -12.45
CA PRO A 25 14.58 -12.83 -12.62
C PRO A 25 15.13 -11.79 -13.62
N ALA A 26 14.42 -11.55 -14.73
CA ALA A 26 14.85 -10.63 -15.78
C ALA A 26 14.76 -9.15 -15.36
N VAL A 27 13.80 -8.81 -14.50
CA VAL A 27 13.49 -7.45 -14.07
C VAL A 27 13.76 -7.23 -12.58
N ALA A 28 14.37 -8.20 -11.90
CA ALA A 28 14.54 -8.19 -10.45
C ALA A 28 15.20 -6.90 -9.95
N GLY A 29 14.55 -6.16 -9.06
CA GLY A 29 15.07 -4.88 -8.54
C GLY A 29 14.82 -3.66 -9.43
N SER A 30 14.22 -3.83 -10.61
CA SER A 30 13.99 -2.76 -11.59
C SER A 30 12.73 -1.98 -11.29
N ARG A 31 12.74 -0.70 -11.68
CA ARG A 31 11.63 0.25 -11.60
C ARG A 31 11.71 1.15 -12.82
N TRP A 32 10.95 0.85 -13.87
CA TRP A 32 11.00 1.64 -15.09
C TRP A 32 9.87 2.67 -15.14
N PHE A 33 10.15 3.82 -15.75
CA PHE A 33 9.21 4.89 -15.98
C PHE A 33 8.95 4.94 -17.48
N ARG A 34 7.72 4.70 -17.91
CA ARG A 34 7.38 4.50 -19.33
C ARG A 34 6.39 5.54 -19.85
N ASP A 35 6.57 5.98 -21.10
CA ASP A 35 5.50 6.59 -21.88
C ASP A 35 4.58 5.51 -22.50
N LEU A 36 3.65 5.95 -23.35
CA LEU A 36 2.72 5.07 -24.06
C LEU A 36 3.40 4.16 -25.10
N ASP A 37 4.61 4.52 -25.54
CA ASP A 37 5.42 3.81 -26.53
C ASP A 37 6.52 2.95 -25.87
N ARG A 38 6.53 2.81 -24.54
CA ARG A 38 7.53 2.10 -23.71
C ARG A 38 8.93 2.73 -23.70
N ASN A 39 9.07 3.98 -24.12
CA ASN A 39 10.33 4.69 -23.95
C ASN A 39 10.56 5.01 -22.47
N ASP A 40 11.82 5.04 -22.05
CA ASP A 40 12.17 5.45 -20.68
C ASP A 40 12.05 6.97 -20.54
N ILE A 41 11.11 7.42 -19.70
CA ILE A 41 10.81 8.84 -19.47
C ILE A 41 11.49 9.40 -18.22
N GLN A 42 12.39 8.66 -17.58
CA GLN A 42 13.02 9.09 -16.32
C GLN A 42 13.68 10.48 -16.40
N GLN A 43 14.25 10.83 -17.56
CA GLN A 43 14.91 12.13 -17.78
C GLN A 43 13.92 13.27 -18.05
N GLU A 44 12.66 12.95 -18.32
CA GLU A 44 11.58 13.92 -18.54
C GLU A 44 10.84 14.27 -17.24
N LEU A 45 11.10 13.54 -16.14
CA LEU A 45 10.48 13.77 -14.85
C LEU A 45 11.13 14.98 -14.17
N GLN A 46 10.45 16.12 -14.26
CA GLN A 46 10.92 17.40 -13.73
C GLN A 46 11.18 17.32 -12.21
N ASP A 47 12.30 17.90 -11.77
CA ASP A 47 12.72 17.98 -10.36
C ASP A 47 13.02 16.64 -9.66
N TRP A 48 13.07 15.53 -10.41
CA TRP A 48 13.50 14.25 -9.87
C TRP A 48 15.03 14.18 -9.77
N PRO A 49 15.60 13.80 -8.60
CA PRO A 49 17.04 13.53 -8.48
C PRO A 49 17.49 12.47 -9.49
N VAL A 50 18.76 12.45 -9.90
CA VAL A 50 19.27 11.38 -10.76
C VAL A 50 19.06 10.02 -10.10
N GLY A 51 18.44 9.09 -10.83
CA GLY A 51 18.18 7.73 -10.38
C GLY A 51 19.01 6.67 -11.12
N PRO A 52 18.90 5.41 -10.70
CA PRO A 52 19.51 4.31 -11.42
C PRO A 52 18.96 4.20 -12.85
N SER A 53 19.81 3.78 -13.78
CA SER A 53 19.37 3.29 -15.08
C SER A 53 19.20 1.78 -14.99
N TYR A 54 18.07 1.27 -15.47
CA TYR A 54 17.77 -0.15 -15.45
C TYR A 54 17.84 -0.72 -16.86
N ALA A 55 18.51 -1.86 -17.01
CA ALA A 55 18.52 -2.65 -18.24
C ALA A 55 18.00 -4.05 -17.93
N LEU A 56 17.36 -4.67 -18.93
CA LEU A 56 16.95 -6.07 -18.82
C LEU A 56 18.17 -6.94 -18.49
N ARG A 57 18.05 -7.80 -17.48
CA ARG A 57 19.14 -8.69 -17.13
C ARG A 57 19.30 -9.75 -18.19
N THR A 58 20.47 -9.78 -18.83
CA THR A 58 20.79 -10.78 -19.84
C THR A 58 21.00 -12.16 -19.21
N THR A 59 20.97 -13.22 -20.01
CA THR A 59 21.28 -14.58 -19.55
C THR A 59 22.69 -14.70 -18.95
N GLY A 60 23.65 -13.87 -19.41
CA GLY A 60 25.01 -13.82 -18.87
C GLY A 60 25.10 -13.25 -17.46
N ASP A 61 24.34 -12.18 -17.17
CA ASP A 61 24.31 -11.56 -15.83
C ASP A 61 23.71 -12.49 -14.76
N ARG A 62 22.84 -13.41 -15.17
CA ARG A 62 22.22 -14.43 -14.31
C ARG A 62 23.23 -15.45 -13.79
N VAL A 63 24.31 -15.73 -14.52
CA VAL A 63 25.36 -16.69 -14.13
C VAL A 63 26.37 -16.02 -13.18
N ALA A 64 26.80 -14.80 -13.48
CA ALA A 64 27.83 -14.10 -12.70
C ALA A 64 27.44 -13.87 -11.21
N ARG A 65 26.15 -13.62 -10.92
CA ARG A 65 25.68 -13.51 -9.53
C ARG A 65 25.41 -14.85 -8.85
N ARG A 66 25.22 -15.94 -9.60
CA ARG A 66 25.12 -17.31 -9.05
C ARG A 66 26.47 -17.76 -8.46
N THR A 67 27.58 -17.32 -9.06
CA THR A 67 28.94 -17.54 -8.55
C THR A 67 29.35 -16.51 -7.51
N GLY A 68 28.91 -15.25 -7.63
CA GLY A 68 29.27 -14.17 -6.70
C GLY A 68 28.57 -14.20 -5.33
N ARG A 69 27.43 -14.90 -5.18
CA ARG A 69 26.73 -15.03 -3.89
C ARG A 69 27.37 -16.04 -2.93
N ALA A 70 28.40 -16.78 -3.34
CA ALA A 70 29.13 -17.67 -2.45
C ALA A 70 30.06 -16.93 -1.47
N PHE A 71 30.34 -15.62 -1.66
CA PHE A 71 31.39 -14.93 -0.91
C PHE A 71 31.03 -13.57 -0.29
N ALA A 72 29.77 -13.12 -0.29
CA ALA A 72 29.43 -11.81 0.28
C ALA A 72 28.11 -11.78 1.07
N VAL A 73 28.29 -11.76 2.39
CA VAL A 73 27.49 -11.03 3.41
C VAL A 73 26.13 -11.59 3.81
N GLY A 74 26.06 -11.97 5.09
CA GLY A 74 24.86 -12.37 5.80
C GLY A 74 23.82 -11.25 5.89
N ILE A 75 22.60 -11.59 5.49
CA ILE A 75 21.38 -10.87 5.83
C ILE A 75 20.67 -11.75 6.86
N PRO A 76 20.39 -11.27 8.09
CA PRO A 76 19.58 -12.04 9.02
C PRO A 76 18.13 -12.07 8.49
N LEU A 77 17.73 -13.23 7.98
CA LEU A 77 16.36 -13.51 7.59
C LEU A 77 15.54 -13.67 8.88
N ILE A 78 14.71 -12.70 9.23
CA ILE A 78 13.73 -12.87 10.31
C ILE A 78 12.66 -13.83 9.77
N ALA A 79 12.76 -15.09 10.17
CA ALA A 79 11.81 -16.15 9.86
C ALA A 79 10.80 -16.27 11.02
N ASN A 80 9.53 -15.96 10.76
CA ASN A 80 8.43 -16.46 11.58
C ASN A 80 7.84 -17.69 10.86
N ILE A 81 8.15 -18.86 11.40
CA ILE A 81 7.69 -20.16 10.93
C ILE A 81 6.37 -20.47 11.64
N ILE A 82 5.28 -20.64 10.88
CA ILE A 82 4.12 -21.42 11.33
C ILE A 82 4.21 -22.77 10.61
N ALA A 83 4.38 -23.82 11.42
CA ALA A 83 4.50 -25.21 10.98
C ALA A 83 3.11 -25.86 10.80
N ASN A 84 2.96 -26.64 9.74
CA ASN A 84 2.13 -27.86 9.63
C ASN A 84 2.59 -28.61 8.35
N ILE A 85 3.48 -29.60 8.47
CA ILE A 85 3.21 -31.06 8.56
C ILE A 85 2.54 -31.63 7.29
N GLY A 86 3.32 -32.39 6.52
CA GLY A 86 2.84 -33.30 5.46
C GLY A 86 3.81 -33.39 4.28
N GLY A 87 4.83 -34.25 4.38
CA GLY A 87 6.04 -34.20 3.55
C GLY A 87 5.95 -34.65 2.09
N ALA A 88 6.96 -34.23 1.32
CA ALA A 88 7.62 -35.00 0.27
C ALA A 88 9.02 -34.40 0.00
N ALA A 89 9.99 -35.29 -0.18
CA ALA A 89 11.41 -35.12 -0.54
C ALA A 89 11.99 -33.70 -0.71
N GLY A 90 12.88 -33.33 0.22
CA GLY A 90 13.63 -32.08 0.20
C GLY A 90 14.55 -31.95 -1.01
N SER A 91 14.38 -30.84 -1.73
CA SER A 91 15.38 -30.25 -2.62
C SER A 91 16.33 -29.39 -1.78
N PRO A 92 17.66 -29.42 -2.01
CA PRO A 92 18.62 -28.59 -1.28
C PRO A 92 18.55 -27.10 -1.68
N PHE A 93 17.59 -26.71 -2.51
CA PHE A 93 17.32 -25.34 -2.91
C PHE A 93 16.08 -24.87 -2.14
N GLY A 94 16.29 -23.97 -1.19
CA GLY A 94 15.22 -23.42 -0.36
C GLY A 94 14.02 -22.99 -1.19
N ASP A 95 12.83 -23.27 -0.66
CA ASP A 95 11.56 -22.95 -1.29
C ASP A 95 11.55 -21.49 -1.73
N VAL A 96 11.55 -21.29 -3.05
CA VAL A 96 11.10 -20.02 -3.62
C VAL A 96 9.63 -19.94 -3.21
N PRO A 97 9.18 -18.90 -2.47
CA PRO A 97 7.76 -18.75 -2.18
C PRO A 97 7.02 -18.93 -3.49
N VAL A 98 5.97 -19.74 -3.52
CA VAL A 98 5.18 -20.00 -4.73
C VAL A 98 4.68 -18.65 -5.23
N ARG A 99 5.44 -18.03 -6.14
CA ARG A 99 5.07 -16.78 -6.79
C ARG A 99 3.87 -17.12 -7.66
N GLY A 100 2.83 -16.29 -7.61
CA GLY A 100 1.69 -16.44 -8.52
C GLY A 100 2.13 -16.53 -9.98
N ARG A 101 1.21 -16.84 -10.89
CA ARG A 101 1.52 -16.71 -12.32
C ARG A 101 1.50 -15.23 -12.69
N PRO A 102 2.45 -14.74 -13.51
CA PRO A 102 2.36 -13.39 -14.07
C PRO A 102 1.00 -13.22 -14.75
N GLU A 103 0.32 -12.13 -14.43
CA GLU A 103 -0.96 -11.76 -15.03
C GLU A 103 -0.74 -10.89 -16.27
N GLU A 104 0.34 -10.11 -16.27
CA GLU A 104 0.77 -9.25 -17.37
C GLU A 104 2.26 -9.45 -17.67
N PRO A 105 2.64 -10.54 -18.36
CA PRO A 105 4.04 -10.85 -18.63
C PRO A 105 4.85 -9.69 -19.22
N GLU A 106 4.24 -8.88 -20.08
CA GLU A 106 4.82 -7.70 -20.70
C GLU A 106 5.16 -6.57 -19.70
N ASN A 107 4.56 -6.56 -18.52
CA ASN A 107 4.77 -5.55 -17.47
C ASN A 107 5.32 -6.15 -16.16
N GLU A 108 5.57 -7.46 -16.13
CA GLU A 108 5.97 -8.21 -14.94
C GLU A 108 7.23 -9.04 -15.13
N VAL A 109 7.53 -9.40 -16.38
CA VAL A 109 8.63 -10.30 -16.76
C VAL A 109 9.54 -9.66 -17.81
N GLU A 110 8.97 -9.07 -18.85
CA GLU A 110 9.70 -8.47 -19.97
C GLU A 110 9.99 -6.98 -19.76
N ASP A 111 9.13 -6.33 -18.99
CA ASP A 111 9.28 -4.98 -18.50
C ASP A 111 8.79 -4.96 -17.04
N PHE A 112 8.94 -3.82 -16.38
CA PHE A 112 8.42 -3.56 -15.04
C PHE A 112 8.15 -2.07 -14.86
N PRO A 113 7.18 -1.51 -15.62
CA PRO A 113 6.75 -0.13 -15.44
C PRO A 113 6.16 0.06 -14.05
N VAL A 114 6.75 1.00 -13.30
CA VAL A 114 6.18 1.52 -12.05
C VAL A 114 5.41 2.83 -12.27
N MET A 115 5.55 3.40 -13.47
CA MET A 115 4.82 4.55 -13.98
C MET A 115 4.58 4.33 -15.47
N TRP A 116 3.38 4.67 -15.91
CA TRP A 116 2.98 4.67 -17.31
C TRP A 116 2.20 5.95 -17.61
N ALA A 117 2.82 6.86 -18.38
CA ALA A 117 2.37 8.23 -18.41
C ALA A 117 2.73 8.97 -19.71
N ALA A 118 1.72 9.48 -20.41
CA ALA A 118 1.92 10.48 -21.45
C ALA A 118 2.41 11.81 -20.85
N PRO A 119 2.98 12.75 -21.64
CA PRO A 119 3.27 14.09 -21.18
C PRO A 119 2.06 14.73 -20.49
N ASP A 120 2.31 15.56 -19.47
CA ASP A 120 1.30 16.34 -18.73
C ASP A 120 0.21 15.53 -18.00
N THR A 121 0.38 14.22 -17.84
CA THR A 121 -0.52 13.37 -17.05
C THR A 121 -0.17 13.31 -15.57
N LEU A 122 -1.16 13.05 -14.73
CA LEU A 122 -1.09 13.04 -13.26
C LEU A 122 -0.06 12.05 -12.72
N ALA A 123 0.15 10.90 -13.37
CA ALA A 123 1.19 9.98 -12.93
C ALA A 123 2.59 10.61 -12.96
N ARG A 124 2.87 11.59 -13.82
CA ARG A 124 4.17 12.30 -13.84
C ARG A 124 4.34 13.29 -12.70
N THR A 125 3.26 13.67 -12.02
CA THR A 125 3.28 14.65 -10.91
C THR A 125 3.40 13.98 -9.53
N VAL A 126 3.49 12.65 -9.46
CA VAL A 126 3.68 11.92 -8.21
C VAL A 126 5.08 12.19 -7.64
N PRO A 127 5.26 12.14 -6.30
CA PRO A 127 6.51 12.53 -5.69
C PRO A 127 7.62 11.51 -5.92
N TRP A 128 8.81 11.98 -6.29
CA TRP A 128 10.00 11.14 -6.53
C TRP A 128 10.43 10.34 -5.29
N GLN A 129 10.03 10.78 -4.09
CA GLN A 129 10.27 10.10 -2.82
C GLN A 129 9.62 8.71 -2.76
N LEU A 130 8.67 8.41 -3.66
CA LEU A 130 8.16 7.05 -3.83
C LEU A 130 9.24 6.07 -4.33
N ASP A 131 10.29 6.54 -5.00
CA ASP A 131 11.41 5.72 -5.44
C ASP A 131 12.41 5.48 -4.30
N PRO A 132 12.51 4.24 -3.76
CA PRO A 132 13.44 3.94 -2.67
C PRO A 132 14.91 4.18 -3.04
N ALA A 133 15.26 4.24 -4.34
CA ALA A 133 16.62 4.48 -4.79
C ALA A 133 17.01 5.97 -4.74
N ARG A 134 16.05 6.89 -4.72
CA ARG A 134 16.28 8.35 -4.61
C ARG A 134 16.03 8.87 -3.21
N ARG A 135 15.13 8.22 -2.48
CA ARG A 135 14.67 8.65 -1.15
C ARG A 135 15.83 8.71 -0.14
N PRO A 136 15.92 9.77 0.69
CA PRO A 136 16.91 9.85 1.76
C PRO A 136 16.81 8.69 2.76
N LYS A 137 17.94 8.31 3.36
CA LYS A 137 17.97 7.26 4.40
C LYS A 137 17.15 7.71 5.62
N GLY A 138 16.34 6.79 6.15
CA GLY A 138 15.46 7.08 7.29
C GLY A 138 14.22 7.89 6.91
N TYR A 139 13.96 8.08 5.62
CA TYR A 139 12.71 8.65 5.13
C TYR A 139 11.79 7.51 4.65
N ALA A 140 10.50 7.63 4.93
CA ALA A 140 9.44 6.74 4.48
C ALA A 140 8.34 7.57 3.82
N THR A 141 7.50 6.88 3.05
CA THR A 141 6.38 7.48 2.33
C THR A 141 5.16 6.65 2.62
N ASP A 142 4.07 7.34 2.97
CA ASP A 142 2.75 6.75 3.18
C ASP A 142 1.80 7.25 2.10
N LEU A 143 0.78 6.45 1.82
CA LEU A 143 -0.42 6.82 1.09
C LEU A 143 -1.55 7.00 2.09
N ALA A 144 -2.24 8.13 2.05
CA ALA A 144 -3.46 8.36 2.79
C ALA A 144 -4.61 8.58 1.80
N LEU A 145 -5.69 7.80 1.92
CA LEU A 145 -6.92 8.01 1.17
C LEU A 145 -7.98 8.52 2.13
N THR A 146 -8.64 9.60 1.76
CA THR A 146 -9.74 10.20 2.52
C THR A 146 -11.05 10.17 1.74
N SER A 147 -12.11 10.68 2.36
CA SER A 147 -13.39 10.93 1.68
C SER A 147 -13.29 11.95 0.54
N ARG A 148 -12.21 12.74 0.45
CA ARG A 148 -12.05 13.84 -0.54
C ARG A 148 -10.90 13.67 -1.53
N ARG A 149 -9.82 13.02 -1.11
CA ARG A 149 -8.54 13.05 -1.83
C ARG A 149 -7.63 11.89 -1.45
N LEU A 150 -6.60 11.72 -2.25
CA LEU A 150 -5.48 10.84 -1.99
C LEU A 150 -4.23 11.70 -1.80
N LEU A 151 -3.47 11.42 -0.74
CA LEU A 151 -2.25 12.14 -0.41
C LEU A 151 -1.07 11.18 -0.36
N PHE A 152 0.08 11.65 -0.82
CA PHE A 152 1.37 11.06 -0.51
C PHE A 152 2.01 11.84 0.63
N LEU A 153 2.33 11.15 1.71
CA LEU A 153 2.88 11.75 2.92
C LEU A 153 4.32 11.27 3.11
N GLY A 154 5.22 12.20 3.40
CA GLY A 154 6.61 11.92 3.76
C GLY A 154 6.80 11.87 5.26
N THR A 155 7.50 10.86 5.78
CA THR A 155 7.77 10.73 7.21
C THR A 155 9.24 10.42 7.46
N LYS A 156 9.81 10.99 8.53
CA LYS A 156 11.17 10.67 8.99
C LYS A 156 11.10 9.65 10.12
N THR A 157 11.70 8.48 9.88
CA THR A 157 11.80 7.40 10.87
C THR A 157 12.57 7.87 12.10
N GLY A 158 12.08 7.56 13.30
CA GLY A 158 12.73 7.91 14.57
C GLY A 158 12.50 9.35 15.03
N THR A 159 11.57 10.08 14.39
CA THR A 159 11.17 11.43 14.79
C THR A 159 9.67 11.50 15.06
N LEU A 160 9.26 12.47 15.90
CA LEU A 160 7.85 12.83 16.12
C LEU A 160 7.42 13.99 15.20
N ASP A 161 8.17 14.22 14.11
CA ASP A 161 7.85 15.30 13.18
C ASP A 161 6.53 15.02 12.46
N LYS A 162 5.83 16.12 12.13
CA LYS A 162 4.64 16.08 11.28
C LYS A 162 4.99 15.51 9.91
N ALA A 163 4.04 14.80 9.31
CA ALA A 163 4.25 14.25 7.98
C ALA A 163 4.17 15.37 6.92
N ASP A 164 5.10 15.37 5.97
CA ASP A 164 5.13 16.32 4.87
C ASP A 164 4.11 15.90 3.81
N VAL A 165 3.20 16.79 3.39
CA VAL A 165 2.32 16.51 2.25
C VAL A 165 3.15 16.69 0.98
N LEU A 166 3.45 15.59 0.30
CA LEU A 166 4.32 15.57 -0.88
C LEU A 166 3.54 15.78 -2.18
N ALA A 167 2.32 15.27 -2.24
CA ALA A 167 1.39 15.45 -3.34
C ALA A 167 -0.03 15.15 -2.88
N GLU A 168 -0.99 15.73 -3.59
CA GLU A 168 -2.42 15.59 -3.33
C GLU A 168 -3.17 15.43 -4.64
N PHE A 169 -4.13 14.50 -4.65
CA PHE A 169 -4.94 14.16 -5.81
C PHE A 169 -6.41 14.16 -5.39
N PRO A 170 -7.28 14.99 -5.99
CA PRO A 170 -8.72 14.95 -5.76
C PRO A 170 -9.31 13.56 -6.02
N ARG A 171 -10.36 13.17 -5.30
CA ARG A 171 -10.93 11.81 -5.42
C ARG A 171 -11.42 11.47 -6.83
N ASP A 172 -11.97 12.44 -7.55
CA ASP A 172 -12.45 12.32 -8.93
C ASP A 172 -11.32 12.20 -9.96
N SER A 173 -10.08 12.55 -9.59
CA SER A 173 -8.90 12.33 -10.42
C SER A 173 -8.44 10.86 -10.44
N LEU A 174 -8.99 10.01 -9.57
CA LEU A 174 -8.65 8.59 -9.47
C LEU A 174 -9.67 7.75 -10.24
N ALA A 175 -9.21 6.95 -11.21
CA ALA A 175 -10.07 6.00 -11.92
C ALA A 175 -10.27 4.69 -11.14
N GLY A 176 -9.32 4.32 -10.29
CA GLY A 176 -9.43 3.13 -9.44
C GLY A 176 -8.08 2.52 -9.10
N ALA A 177 -8.13 1.34 -8.47
CA ALA A 177 -6.95 0.56 -8.14
C ALA A 177 -7.18 -0.93 -8.39
N ARG A 178 -6.11 -1.63 -8.77
CA ARG A 178 -6.08 -3.07 -8.98
C ARG A 178 -4.91 -3.68 -8.22
N ARG A 179 -5.18 -4.72 -7.41
CA ARG A 179 -4.13 -5.52 -6.77
C ARG A 179 -3.41 -6.36 -7.82
N MET A 180 -2.08 -6.38 -7.76
CA MET A 180 -1.22 -7.15 -8.66
C MET A 180 -0.72 -8.39 -7.89
N THR A 181 -1.24 -9.58 -8.22
CA THR A 181 -0.94 -10.81 -7.44
C THR A 181 0.47 -11.32 -7.69
N TYR A 182 1.03 -11.07 -8.88
CA TYR A 182 2.44 -11.33 -9.17
C TYR A 182 3.32 -10.19 -8.63
N SER A 183 3.54 -10.18 -7.32
CA SER A 183 4.28 -9.12 -6.64
C SER A 183 4.99 -9.58 -5.37
N ASP A 184 5.85 -8.71 -4.84
CA ASP A 184 6.47 -8.92 -3.54
C ASP A 184 5.40 -8.88 -2.44
N ALA A 185 5.33 -9.95 -1.64
CA ALA A 185 4.32 -10.15 -0.59
C ALA A 185 2.85 -9.98 -1.04
N GLU A 186 2.55 -10.10 -2.33
CA GLU A 186 1.21 -9.86 -2.91
C GLU A 186 0.61 -8.48 -2.57
N ALA A 187 1.48 -7.50 -2.30
CA ALA A 187 1.13 -6.19 -1.77
C ALA A 187 1.31 -5.07 -2.80
N ASP A 188 1.47 -5.38 -4.08
CA ASP A 188 1.49 -4.35 -5.12
C ASP A 188 0.07 -3.97 -5.57
N VAL A 189 -0.11 -2.69 -5.89
CA VAL A 189 -1.32 -2.10 -6.45
C VAL A 189 -0.96 -1.25 -7.66
N ARG A 190 -1.69 -1.42 -8.77
CA ARG A 190 -1.77 -0.42 -9.83
C ARG A 190 -2.83 0.61 -9.46
N LEU A 191 -2.44 1.85 -9.23
CA LEU A 191 -3.33 2.99 -9.06
C LEU A 191 -3.46 3.70 -10.41
N SER A 192 -4.68 3.81 -10.92
CA SER A 192 -5.00 4.45 -12.19
C SER A 192 -5.65 5.81 -11.97
N PHE A 193 -5.23 6.80 -12.73
CA PHE A 193 -5.81 8.14 -12.77
C PHE A 193 -6.86 8.27 -13.88
N ALA A 194 -7.72 9.28 -13.77
CA ALA A 194 -8.81 9.55 -14.73
C ALA A 194 -8.29 9.90 -16.14
N ASP A 195 -7.06 10.39 -16.26
CA ASP A 195 -6.37 10.67 -17.52
C ASP A 195 -5.72 9.43 -18.16
N GLN A 196 -6.01 8.23 -17.64
CA GLN A 196 -5.52 6.93 -18.09
C GLN A 196 -4.04 6.65 -17.79
N SER A 197 -3.33 7.58 -17.15
CA SER A 197 -2.01 7.32 -16.59
C SER A 197 -2.12 6.45 -15.34
N TRP A 198 -1.05 5.74 -14.99
CA TRP A 198 -1.05 4.89 -13.79
C TRP A 198 0.33 4.74 -13.17
N ILE A 199 0.34 4.38 -11.89
CA ILE A 199 1.55 4.02 -11.13
C ILE A 199 1.37 2.65 -10.46
N ARG A 200 2.49 1.93 -10.23
CA ARG A 200 2.51 0.67 -9.48
C ARG A 200 3.22 0.87 -8.15
N LEU A 201 2.46 0.72 -7.06
CA LEU A 201 2.90 0.94 -5.70
C LEU A 201 2.97 -0.38 -4.94
N PHE A 202 3.93 -0.51 -4.04
CA PHE A 202 3.91 -1.51 -2.97
C PHE A 202 3.27 -0.88 -1.72
N THR A 203 2.27 -1.55 -1.14
CA THR A 203 1.46 -1.05 -0.01
C THR A 203 1.80 -1.70 1.33
N GLY A 204 2.98 -2.29 1.50
CA GLY A 204 3.41 -2.88 2.77
C GLY A 204 2.96 -4.32 2.97
N ASN A 205 1.67 -4.60 2.82
CA ASN A 205 1.05 -5.91 3.04
C ASN A 205 -0.17 -6.12 2.12
N PRO A 206 -0.59 -7.38 1.88
CA PRO A 206 -1.70 -7.70 0.97
C PRO A 206 -3.05 -7.15 1.44
N ASP A 207 -3.32 -7.13 2.75
CA ASP A 207 -4.56 -6.60 3.32
C ASP A 207 -4.72 -5.10 3.00
N SER A 208 -3.64 -4.33 3.10
CA SER A 208 -3.62 -2.91 2.71
C SER A 208 -3.85 -2.72 1.21
N ALA A 209 -3.28 -3.61 0.39
CA ALA A 209 -3.48 -3.58 -1.06
C ALA A 209 -4.96 -3.83 -1.41
N GLU A 210 -5.55 -4.86 -0.79
CA GLU A 210 -6.95 -5.23 -0.97
C GLU A 210 -7.90 -4.14 -0.46
N ARG A 211 -7.71 -3.65 0.76
CA ARG A 211 -8.48 -2.56 1.36
C ARG A 211 -8.47 -1.30 0.49
N LEU A 212 -7.31 -0.89 -0.04
CA LEU A 212 -7.20 0.25 -0.95
C LEU A 212 -8.02 0.03 -2.23
N CYS A 213 -7.94 -1.16 -2.83
CA CYS A 213 -8.73 -1.50 -4.02
C CYS A 213 -10.23 -1.49 -3.74
N GLN A 214 -10.66 -2.03 -2.60
CA GLN A 214 -12.08 -2.06 -2.20
C GLN A 214 -12.66 -0.66 -1.94
N LEU A 215 -11.88 0.23 -1.33
CA LEU A 215 -12.29 1.62 -1.09
C LEU A 215 -12.39 2.40 -2.40
N LEU A 216 -11.45 2.20 -3.33
CA LEU A 216 -11.46 2.89 -4.62
C LEU A 216 -12.49 2.33 -5.60
N SER A 217 -12.83 1.04 -5.51
CA SER A 217 -13.92 0.44 -6.30
C SER A 217 -15.32 0.69 -5.73
N GLY A 218 -15.41 1.25 -4.51
CA GLY A 218 -16.66 1.45 -3.79
C GLY A 218 -17.30 0.14 -3.28
N THR A 219 -16.59 -0.99 -3.35
CA THR A 219 -17.07 -2.27 -2.80
C THR A 219 -17.16 -2.21 -1.28
N VAL A 220 -16.29 -1.41 -0.66
CA VAL A 220 -16.37 -1.03 0.74
C VAL A 220 -16.61 0.47 0.81
N HIS A 221 -17.59 0.88 1.61
CA HIS A 221 -17.94 2.29 1.78
C HIS A 221 -18.19 2.60 3.25
N THR A 222 -17.94 3.86 3.60
CA THR A 222 -18.33 4.43 4.87
C THR A 222 -19.85 4.46 4.97
N VAL A 223 -20.38 4.08 6.11
CA VAL A 223 -21.81 4.15 6.41
C VAL A 223 -22.03 5.14 7.55
N SER A 224 -23.16 5.82 7.52
CA SER A 224 -23.59 6.71 8.59
C SER A 224 -24.05 5.92 9.81
N GLU A 225 -24.02 6.55 10.99
CA GLU A 225 -24.60 5.96 12.21
C GLU A 225 -26.08 5.59 12.06
N SER A 226 -26.83 6.34 11.22
CA SER A 226 -28.24 6.06 10.93
C SER A 226 -28.48 4.76 10.14
N GLU A 227 -27.45 4.19 9.52
CA GLU A 227 -27.54 2.92 8.79
C GLU A 227 -27.21 1.69 9.64
N LEU A 228 -26.88 1.92 10.91
CA LEU A 228 -26.60 0.84 11.86
C LEU A 228 -27.90 0.20 12.36
N SER A 229 -27.86 -1.12 12.57
CA SER A 229 -28.94 -1.80 13.27
C SER A 229 -28.99 -1.34 14.74
N PRO A 230 -30.14 -1.46 15.43
CA PRO A 230 -30.23 -1.07 16.84
C PRO A 230 -29.17 -1.73 17.74
N GLY A 231 -28.82 -2.99 17.45
CA GLY A 231 -27.76 -3.70 18.17
C GLY A 231 -26.35 -3.16 17.87
N GLN A 232 -26.09 -2.79 16.62
CA GLN A 232 -24.84 -2.14 16.21
C GLN A 232 -24.71 -0.74 16.83
N SER A 233 -25.76 0.07 16.81
CA SER A 233 -25.77 1.39 17.45
C SER A 233 -25.51 1.29 18.95
N ALA A 234 -26.18 0.37 19.65
CA ALA A 234 -25.98 0.16 21.09
C ALA A 234 -24.54 -0.24 21.43
N ARG A 235 -23.91 -1.06 20.58
CA ARG A 235 -22.50 -1.44 20.74
C ARG A 235 -21.55 -0.30 20.43
N LEU A 236 -21.81 0.46 19.36
CA LEU A 236 -21.04 1.65 19.03
C LEU A 236 -21.06 2.64 20.19
N THR A 237 -22.23 2.95 20.75
CA THR A 237 -22.35 3.83 21.92
C THR A 237 -21.47 3.33 23.07
N ARG A 238 -21.54 2.03 23.41
CA ARG A 238 -20.71 1.46 24.48
C ARG A 238 -19.22 1.59 24.19
N PHE A 239 -18.80 1.27 22.98
CA PHE A 239 -17.41 1.40 22.57
C PHE A 239 -16.92 2.85 22.69
N LEU A 240 -17.70 3.83 22.22
CA LEU A 240 -17.34 5.24 22.33
C LEU A 240 -17.27 5.72 23.79
N THR A 241 -18.13 5.23 24.69
CA THR A 241 -18.04 5.58 26.13
C THR A 241 -16.79 5.07 26.83
N GLU A 242 -16.10 4.08 26.27
CA GLU A 242 -14.84 3.55 26.80
C GLU A 242 -13.63 4.36 26.32
N LEU A 243 -13.81 5.24 25.32
CA LEU A 243 -12.75 6.06 24.73
C LEU A 243 -12.64 7.42 25.44
N PRO A 244 -11.47 8.07 25.41
CA PRO A 244 -11.29 9.41 25.96
C PRO A 244 -12.17 10.47 25.28
N ASP A 245 -12.60 11.50 26.00
CA ASP A 245 -13.45 12.61 25.48
C ASP A 245 -12.86 13.37 24.29
N ARG A 246 -11.54 13.27 24.07
CA ARG A 246 -10.82 13.92 22.96
C ARG A 246 -10.68 13.03 21.72
N SER A 247 -11.39 11.91 21.67
CA SER A 247 -11.38 11.02 20.51
C SER A 247 -12.04 11.71 19.32
N GLN A 248 -11.52 11.43 18.12
CA GLN A 248 -12.16 11.87 16.88
C GLN A 248 -13.47 11.10 16.66
N PRO A 249 -14.39 11.63 15.82
CA PRO A 249 -15.57 10.88 15.40
C PRO A 249 -15.20 9.50 14.81
N PRO A 250 -16.04 8.46 15.02
CA PRO A 250 -15.79 7.15 14.46
C PRO A 250 -15.92 7.14 12.93
N VAL A 251 -14.98 6.45 12.28
CA VAL A 251 -15.14 6.03 10.88
C VAL A 251 -15.81 4.66 10.89
N ILE A 252 -17.00 4.59 10.30
CA ILE A 252 -17.81 3.38 10.28
C ILE A 252 -17.83 2.85 8.85
N THR A 253 -17.36 1.63 8.66
CA THR A 253 -17.22 1.00 7.35
C THR A 253 -18.00 -0.30 7.28
N ARG A 254 -18.78 -0.50 6.21
CA ARG A 254 -19.41 -1.79 5.94
C ARG A 254 -18.52 -2.63 5.03
N LEU A 255 -18.09 -3.79 5.54
CA LEU A 255 -17.27 -4.76 4.81
C LEU A 255 -18.14 -5.58 3.85
N ARG A 256 -17.50 -6.29 2.92
CA ARG A 256 -18.18 -7.08 1.89
C ARG A 256 -19.10 -8.16 2.48
N SER A 257 -18.71 -8.76 3.61
CA SER A 257 -19.53 -9.74 4.31
C SER A 257 -20.76 -9.18 5.03
N GLY A 258 -20.91 -7.86 5.06
CA GLY A 258 -21.93 -7.15 5.85
C GLY A 258 -21.52 -6.87 7.29
N ILE A 259 -20.32 -7.30 7.71
CA ILE A 259 -19.73 -6.90 9.00
C ILE A 259 -19.49 -5.38 8.98
N VAL A 260 -19.77 -4.73 10.09
CA VAL A 260 -19.47 -3.31 10.29
C VAL A 260 -18.17 -3.19 11.09
N MET A 261 -17.19 -2.50 10.52
CA MET A 261 -15.97 -2.11 11.20
C MET A 261 -16.09 -0.67 11.68
N VAL A 262 -15.71 -0.41 12.91
CA VAL A 262 -15.64 0.94 13.47
C VAL A 262 -14.20 1.19 13.87
N GLU A 263 -13.66 2.33 13.43
CA GLU A 263 -12.32 2.79 13.79
C GLU A 263 -12.41 4.19 14.39
N VAL A 264 -11.72 4.41 15.50
CA VAL A 264 -11.66 5.70 16.19
C VAL A 264 -10.21 6.07 16.43
N SER A 265 -9.83 7.28 16.02
CA SER A 265 -8.53 7.88 16.32
C SER A 265 -8.58 8.56 17.68
N VAL A 266 -7.74 8.09 18.61
CA VAL A 266 -7.66 8.57 19.99
C VAL A 266 -6.31 9.23 20.21
N PRO A 267 -6.21 10.43 20.81
CA PRO A 267 -4.92 11.02 21.13
C PRO A 267 -4.05 10.08 22.00
N SER A 268 -2.85 9.78 21.52
CA SER A 268 -1.87 8.95 22.21
C SER A 268 -1.39 9.64 23.49
N LYS A 269 -1.20 8.85 24.54
CA LYS A 269 -0.56 9.33 25.78
C LYS A 269 0.96 9.42 25.65
N ALA A 270 1.55 8.77 24.65
CA ALA A 270 3.00 8.65 24.49
C ALA A 270 3.64 9.91 23.87
N ALA A 271 2.89 10.67 23.08
CA ALA A 271 3.40 11.86 22.40
C ALA A 271 2.28 12.86 22.11
N ARG A 272 2.62 14.16 22.14
CA ARG A 272 1.69 15.24 21.76
C ARG A 272 1.41 15.16 20.26
N ASP A 273 0.16 15.40 19.88
CA ASP A 273 -0.38 15.36 18.51
C ASP A 273 -0.42 13.97 17.84
N VAL A 274 0.15 12.93 18.46
CA VAL A 274 0.05 11.54 17.97
C VAL A 274 -1.30 10.93 18.35
N HIS A 275 -1.88 10.10 17.49
CA HIS A 275 -3.11 9.36 17.74
C HIS A 275 -2.89 7.85 17.59
N GLU A 276 -3.60 7.07 18.39
CA GLU A 276 -3.73 5.62 18.34
C GLU A 276 -5.09 5.25 17.76
N THR A 277 -5.15 4.22 16.92
CA THR A 277 -6.41 3.74 16.34
C THR A 277 -6.97 2.60 17.18
N HIS A 278 -8.20 2.76 17.65
CA HIS A 278 -8.98 1.72 18.31
C HIS A 278 -10.05 1.22 17.34
N SER A 279 -10.25 -0.10 17.24
CA SER A 279 -11.23 -0.67 16.32
C SER A 279 -12.08 -1.79 16.94
N ILE A 280 -13.30 -1.93 16.44
CA ILE A 280 -14.20 -3.06 16.72
C ILE A 280 -14.85 -3.57 15.43
N LEU A 281 -15.18 -4.85 15.42
CA LEU A 281 -15.94 -5.51 14.36
C LEU A 281 -17.29 -5.99 14.91
N MET A 282 -18.36 -5.69 14.19
CA MET A 282 -19.73 -5.96 14.60
C MET A 282 -20.47 -6.76 13.53
N GLY A 283 -21.11 -7.84 13.96
CA GLY A 283 -22.06 -8.56 13.11
C GLY A 283 -23.39 -7.80 12.96
N PRO A 284 -24.37 -8.36 12.22
CA PRO A 284 -25.63 -7.69 11.92
C PRO A 284 -26.44 -7.28 13.17
N SER A 285 -26.28 -7.99 14.29
CA SER A 285 -27.01 -7.72 15.53
C SER A 285 -26.16 -6.99 16.59
N GLY A 286 -24.95 -6.53 16.21
CA GLY A 286 -24.01 -5.89 17.14
C GLY A 286 -23.17 -6.88 17.97
N GLU A 287 -23.23 -8.17 17.70
CA GLU A 287 -22.34 -9.16 18.29
C GLU A 287 -20.89 -8.98 17.82
N ALA A 288 -19.92 -9.50 18.58
CA ALA A 288 -18.51 -9.39 18.17
C ALA A 288 -18.31 -10.27 16.94
N ALA A 289 -17.72 -9.72 15.88
CA ALA A 289 -17.45 -10.45 14.66
C ALA A 289 -15.95 -10.64 14.44
N ALA A 290 -15.61 -11.70 13.72
CA ALA A 290 -14.29 -11.89 13.13
C ALA A 290 -14.39 -11.60 11.63
N PRO A 291 -13.33 -11.04 11.01
CA PRO A 291 -13.33 -10.79 9.58
C PRO A 291 -13.49 -12.10 8.79
N LYS A 292 -14.20 -12.06 7.66
CA LYS A 292 -14.33 -13.20 6.74
C LYS A 292 -13.34 -13.06 5.57
N PRO A 293 -13.08 -14.14 4.82
CA PRO A 293 -12.24 -14.04 3.61
C PRO A 293 -12.74 -12.94 2.68
N GLY A 294 -11.86 -11.98 2.35
CA GLY A 294 -12.16 -10.82 1.50
C GLY A 294 -12.76 -9.60 2.23
N ASP A 295 -12.79 -9.59 3.56
CA ASP A 295 -13.16 -8.40 4.36
C ASP A 295 -11.98 -7.50 4.71
N LEU A 296 -10.76 -8.07 4.72
CA LEU A 296 -9.49 -7.41 5.04
C LEU A 296 -8.44 -7.86 4.02
#